data_AF-A0A9E2GRA9-F1
#
_entry.id   AF-A0A9E2GRA9-F1
#
_cell.length_a   1.000
_cell.length_b   1.000
_cell.length_c   1.000
_cell.angle_alpha   90.00
_cell.angle_beta   90.00
_cell.angle_gamma   90.00
#
_symmetry.space_group_name_H-M   'P 1'
#
loop_
_entity.id
_entity.type
_entity.pdbx_description
1 polymer ?
#
loop_
_entity_poly.entity_id
_entity_poly.type
_entity_poly.pdbx_seq_one_letter_code
_entity_poly.pdbx_strand_id
1 'polypeptide(L)'
;MIMWLLTVLEFLAPWNRACPRQEQSLIPFEPAVLSRELKKNASRTLGEKVRFWSGLFLDAPYGVDPMGEEAPPDIDPNIEICTFDCETYVELVLALAFSESRADVALWLDRMRYIDGKRAVQNRYYTMALHWIPGNEKLGYLKHETIHPYAVISRPVFPKGRWWQVHRERFSMLGDNAPSGNAQIRYNSLQVLIDKEKSIPTPSLAFLVGARQTGNPFLITHMGFILKNEAGKTIFRHASRTPGRQRVEERELPEYLRNLRRFFNNPANPRRYVLGMSIYRLMDPGKPGEEAR
;
A
#
# COMPACT_ATOMS: atom_id res chain seq x y z
N MET A 1 40.79 -31.69 -9.49
CA MET A 1 40.16 -31.33 -10.78
C MET A 1 38.74 -31.92 -10.82
N ILE A 2 37.84 -31.40 -9.96
CA ILE A 2 36.47 -31.89 -9.79
C ILE A 2 35.59 -30.69 -9.37
N MET A 3 34.65 -30.34 -10.26
CA MET A 3 33.26 -29.98 -9.97
C MET A 3 32.97 -28.76 -9.06
N TRP A 4 32.85 -27.57 -9.67
CA TRP A 4 32.04 -26.45 -9.18
C TRP A 4 31.64 -25.57 -10.37
N LEU A 5 30.47 -25.79 -10.97
CA LEU A 5 29.87 -24.86 -11.94
C LEU A 5 28.38 -25.19 -12.17
N LEU A 6 27.59 -25.15 -11.09
CA LEU A 6 26.12 -25.06 -11.19
C LEU A 6 25.63 -24.22 -10.01
N THR A 7 25.25 -22.96 -10.29
CA THR A 7 24.24 -22.12 -9.58
C THR A 7 24.47 -20.61 -9.80
N VAL A 8 24.48 -20.14 -11.06
CA VAL A 8 24.36 -18.69 -11.35
C VAL A 8 23.33 -18.41 -12.47
N LEU A 9 22.47 -19.37 -12.81
CA LEU A 9 21.54 -19.24 -13.95
C LEU A 9 20.06 -19.42 -13.57
N GLU A 10 19.65 -18.97 -12.38
CA GLU A 10 18.22 -18.83 -12.03
C GLU A 10 17.76 -17.37 -11.77
N PHE A 11 18.64 -16.38 -11.90
CA PHE A 11 18.29 -14.96 -11.64
C PHE A 11 18.05 -14.11 -12.89
N LEU A 12 18.04 -14.70 -14.08
CA LEU A 12 17.80 -13.99 -15.34
C LEU A 12 16.86 -14.79 -16.26
N ALA A 13 15.63 -15.04 -15.80
CA ALA A 13 14.54 -15.37 -16.69
C ALA A 13 13.72 -14.09 -16.93
N PRO A 14 13.74 -13.50 -18.14
CA PRO A 14 12.88 -12.37 -18.45
C PRO A 14 11.42 -12.83 -18.35
N TRP A 15 10.73 -12.26 -17.35
CA TRP A 15 9.32 -11.85 -17.34
C TRP A 15 8.49 -12.25 -18.56
N ASN A 16 8.25 -13.55 -18.70
CA ASN A 16 7.26 -14.13 -19.61
C ASN A 16 6.31 -15.03 -18.81
N ARG A 17 5.97 -14.61 -17.59
CA ARG A 17 4.92 -15.27 -16.80
C ARG A 17 3.61 -14.62 -17.18
N ALA A 18 2.83 -15.32 -18.01
CA ALA A 18 1.40 -15.11 -18.09
C ALA A 18 0.85 -14.82 -16.68
N CYS A 19 0.07 -13.74 -16.54
CA CYS A 19 -0.54 -13.39 -15.27
C CYS A 19 -1.32 -14.61 -14.77
N PRO A 20 -0.96 -15.25 -13.63
CA PRO A 20 -1.41 -16.60 -13.29
C PRO A 20 -2.93 -16.80 -13.18
N ARG A 21 -3.74 -15.72 -13.25
CA ARG A 21 -5.20 -15.75 -13.18
C ARG A 21 -5.96 -14.93 -14.23
N GLN A 22 -5.31 -14.15 -15.09
CA GLN A 22 -6.04 -13.33 -16.07
C GLN A 22 -6.79 -14.17 -17.11
N GLU A 23 -6.42 -15.45 -17.31
CA GLU A 23 -7.17 -16.33 -18.20
C GLU A 23 -8.53 -16.81 -17.64
N GLN A 24 -8.82 -16.69 -16.33
CA GLN A 24 -9.99 -17.38 -15.76
C GLN A 24 -10.90 -16.59 -14.82
N SER A 25 -10.54 -15.41 -14.29
CA SER A 25 -11.43 -14.79 -13.26
C SER A 25 -11.41 -13.28 -13.11
N LEU A 26 -10.57 -12.56 -13.86
CA LEU A 26 -10.56 -11.11 -13.80
C LEU A 26 -11.30 -10.56 -15.00
N ILE A 27 -12.16 -9.58 -14.76
CA ILE A 27 -12.60 -8.63 -15.77
C ILE A 27 -11.36 -8.26 -16.60
N PRO A 28 -11.31 -8.58 -17.90
CA PRO A 28 -10.19 -8.14 -18.71
C PRO A 28 -10.07 -6.64 -18.53
N PHE A 29 -8.90 -6.13 -18.18
CA PHE A 29 -8.64 -4.69 -18.13
C PHE A 29 -8.61 -4.05 -19.54
N GLU A 30 -9.18 -4.76 -20.52
CA GLU A 30 -9.58 -4.25 -21.80
C GLU A 30 -10.38 -2.95 -21.66
N PRO A 31 -10.06 -1.90 -22.43
CA PRO A 31 -10.62 -0.57 -22.22
C PRO A 31 -12.15 -0.52 -22.17
N ALA A 32 -12.83 -1.29 -23.03
CA ALA A 32 -14.29 -1.34 -23.09
C ALA A 32 -14.90 -2.02 -21.86
N VAL A 33 -14.25 -3.06 -21.36
CA VAL A 33 -14.70 -3.82 -20.19
C VAL A 33 -14.49 -2.98 -18.93
N LEU A 34 -13.29 -2.41 -18.74
CA LEU A 34 -13.00 -1.51 -17.62
C LEU A 34 -13.97 -0.33 -17.58
N SER A 35 -14.21 0.33 -18.71
CA SER A 35 -15.15 1.47 -18.79
C SER A 35 -16.57 1.08 -18.38
N ARG A 36 -17.02 -0.12 -18.75
CA ARG A 36 -18.34 -0.64 -18.34
C ARG A 36 -18.39 -0.91 -16.84
N GLU A 37 -17.34 -1.49 -16.27
CA GLU A 37 -17.32 -1.84 -14.85
C GLU A 37 -17.18 -0.59 -13.97
N LEU A 38 -16.42 0.43 -14.38
CA LEU A 38 -16.41 1.75 -13.74
C LEU A 38 -17.82 2.35 -13.68
N LYS A 39 -18.54 2.38 -14.82
CA LYS A 39 -19.92 2.86 -14.89
C LYS A 39 -20.89 2.09 -13.98
N LYS A 40 -20.79 0.75 -13.94
CA LYS A 40 -21.61 -0.09 -13.04
C LYS A 40 -21.33 0.15 -11.57
N ASN A 41 -20.08 0.50 -11.23
CA ASN A 41 -19.66 0.75 -9.86
C ASN A 41 -19.94 2.18 -9.39
N ALA A 42 -20.20 3.12 -10.30
CA ALA A 42 -20.32 4.55 -9.98
C ALA A 42 -21.35 4.85 -8.88
N SER A 43 -22.49 4.14 -8.87
CA SER A 43 -23.59 4.32 -7.90
C SER A 43 -23.40 3.59 -6.57
N ARG A 44 -22.36 2.76 -6.43
CA ARG A 44 -22.08 2.03 -5.19
C ARG A 44 -21.52 2.95 -4.12
N THR A 45 -21.67 2.58 -2.86
CA THR A 45 -20.95 3.24 -1.75
C THR A 45 -19.45 3.01 -1.89
N LEU A 46 -18.61 3.89 -1.32
CA LEU A 46 -17.16 3.71 -1.36
C LEU A 46 -16.70 2.35 -0.84
N GLY A 47 -17.30 1.87 0.25
CA GLY A 47 -16.98 0.54 0.81
C GLY A 47 -17.25 -0.59 -0.16
N GLU A 48 -18.34 -0.52 -0.91
CA GLU A 48 -18.67 -1.50 -1.95
C GLU A 48 -17.73 -1.41 -3.16
N LYS A 49 -17.36 -0.19 -3.59
CA LYS A 49 -16.37 0.01 -4.67
C LYS A 49 -15.03 -0.58 -4.29
N VAL A 50 -14.51 -0.24 -3.10
CA VAL A 50 -13.23 -0.78 -2.60
C VAL A 50 -13.30 -2.29 -2.49
N ARG A 51 -14.37 -2.87 -1.91
CA ARG A 51 -14.53 -4.33 -1.80
C ARG A 51 -14.52 -5.03 -3.15
N PHE A 52 -15.21 -4.47 -4.14
CA PHE A 52 -15.28 -4.99 -5.50
C PHE A 52 -13.90 -4.98 -6.17
N TRP A 53 -13.27 -3.80 -6.30
CA TRP A 53 -11.98 -3.66 -6.99
C TRP A 53 -10.86 -4.42 -6.29
N SER A 54 -10.77 -4.31 -4.97
CA SER A 54 -9.76 -5.03 -4.18
C SER A 54 -9.93 -6.55 -4.26
N GLY A 55 -11.16 -7.04 -4.44
CA GLY A 55 -11.49 -8.45 -4.53
C GLY A 55 -11.09 -9.08 -5.86
N LEU A 56 -11.09 -8.30 -6.95
CA LEU A 56 -10.58 -8.77 -8.23
C LEU A 56 -9.13 -9.22 -8.10
N PHE A 57 -8.28 -8.47 -7.40
CA PHE A 57 -6.86 -8.81 -7.32
C PHE A 57 -6.50 -9.93 -6.33
N LEU A 58 -7.47 -10.64 -5.73
CA LEU A 58 -7.16 -11.75 -4.81
C LEU A 58 -6.29 -12.82 -5.49
N ASP A 59 -5.27 -13.26 -4.75
CA ASP A 59 -4.19 -14.15 -5.16
C ASP A 59 -3.22 -13.61 -6.21
N ALA A 60 -3.32 -12.34 -6.63
CA ALA A 60 -2.29 -11.71 -7.45
C ALA A 60 -0.94 -11.76 -6.72
N PRO A 61 0.16 -12.18 -7.38
CA PRO A 61 1.45 -12.35 -6.74
C PRO A 61 2.02 -11.05 -6.18
N TYR A 62 2.81 -11.17 -5.10
CA TYR A 62 3.55 -10.04 -4.56
C TYR A 62 4.76 -9.72 -5.45
N GLY A 63 4.84 -8.49 -5.94
CA GLY A 63 5.97 -7.93 -6.69
C GLY A 63 6.57 -6.75 -5.94
N VAL A 64 7.89 -6.55 -6.01
CA VAL A 64 8.56 -5.39 -5.38
C VAL A 64 8.59 -4.26 -6.40
N ASP A 65 8.13 -3.07 -5.99
CA ASP A 65 8.18 -1.84 -6.81
C ASP A 65 7.58 -2.03 -8.23
N PRO A 66 6.37 -2.62 -8.39
CA PRO A 66 5.87 -3.03 -9.70
C PRO A 66 5.32 -1.87 -10.55
N MET A 67 5.38 -0.62 -10.08
CA MET A 67 4.88 0.55 -10.78
C MET A 67 5.91 1.69 -10.75
N GLY A 68 6.07 2.37 -11.88
CA GLY A 68 7.09 3.40 -12.10
C GLY A 68 6.57 4.67 -12.79
N GLU A 69 7.47 5.44 -13.40
CA GLU A 69 7.13 6.68 -14.13
C GLU A 69 6.94 6.48 -15.63
N GLU A 70 7.09 5.25 -16.15
CA GLU A 70 7.14 4.96 -17.60
C GLU A 70 8.30 5.68 -18.31
N ALA A 71 9.29 6.16 -17.55
CA ALA A 71 10.41 6.94 -18.05
C ALA A 71 11.64 6.82 -17.12
N PRO A 72 12.88 6.91 -17.65
CA PRO A 72 14.08 6.83 -16.82
C PRO A 72 14.06 7.80 -15.62
N PRO A 73 14.65 7.40 -14.48
CA PRO A 73 15.39 6.15 -14.25
C PRO A 73 14.51 4.93 -13.93
N ASP A 74 13.19 5.09 -13.81
CA ASP A 74 12.26 4.01 -13.47
C ASP A 74 11.21 3.82 -14.58
N ILE A 75 11.50 2.86 -15.46
CA ILE A 75 10.72 2.59 -16.68
C ILE A 75 9.51 1.68 -16.43
N ASP A 76 9.25 1.29 -15.18
CA ASP A 76 8.11 0.45 -14.84
C ASP A 76 6.79 1.20 -15.15
N PRO A 77 5.70 0.46 -15.46
CA PRO A 77 4.44 1.07 -15.89
C PRO A 77 3.79 1.88 -14.76
N ASN A 78 3.02 2.92 -15.08
CA ASN A 78 2.24 3.62 -14.04
C ASN A 78 1.05 2.75 -13.57
N ILE A 79 0.54 1.89 -14.46
CA ILE A 79 -0.54 0.95 -14.14
C ILE A 79 -0.04 -0.47 -14.35
N GLU A 80 0.16 -1.20 -13.26
CA GLU A 80 0.36 -2.65 -13.22
C GLU A 80 -0.85 -3.33 -12.57
N ILE A 81 -1.30 -4.45 -13.12
CA ILE A 81 -2.51 -5.17 -12.69
C ILE A 81 -2.27 -6.65 -12.37
N CYS A 82 -1.05 -7.14 -12.59
CA CYS A 82 -0.66 -8.54 -12.45
C CYS A 82 0.13 -8.80 -11.18
N THR A 83 0.91 -7.83 -10.71
CA THR A 83 1.75 -7.97 -9.51
C THR A 83 1.64 -6.72 -8.65
N PHE A 84 1.71 -6.91 -7.32
CA PHE A 84 1.54 -5.79 -6.39
C PHE A 84 2.49 -5.88 -5.21
N ASP A 85 2.97 -4.74 -4.72
CA ASP A 85 3.35 -4.61 -3.33
C ASP A 85 2.16 -4.06 -2.52
N CYS A 86 2.38 -3.78 -1.24
CA CYS A 86 1.31 -3.27 -0.39
C CYS A 86 0.81 -1.86 -0.76
N GLU A 87 1.68 -1.03 -1.33
CA GLU A 87 1.38 0.35 -1.69
C GLU A 87 0.67 0.39 -3.03
N THR A 88 1.26 -0.21 -4.07
CA THR A 88 0.69 -0.25 -5.43
C THR A 88 -0.67 -0.94 -5.48
N TYR A 89 -0.87 -1.97 -4.64
CA TYR A 89 -2.19 -2.59 -4.47
C TYR A 89 -3.25 -1.60 -3.97
N VAL A 90 -2.93 -0.85 -2.91
CA VAL A 90 -3.88 0.08 -2.31
C VAL A 90 -4.17 1.22 -3.27
N GLU A 91 -3.14 1.79 -3.88
CA GLU A 91 -3.26 2.92 -4.80
C GLU A 91 -4.11 2.58 -6.01
N LEU A 92 -3.88 1.44 -6.65
CA LEU A 92 -4.69 1.03 -7.80
C LEU A 92 -6.15 0.78 -7.40
N VAL A 93 -6.38 0.10 -6.27
CA VAL A 93 -7.75 -0.15 -5.79
C VAL A 93 -8.48 1.16 -5.51
N LEU A 94 -7.82 2.12 -4.85
CA LEU A 94 -8.40 3.43 -4.58
C LEU A 94 -8.64 4.21 -5.87
N ALA A 95 -7.68 4.21 -6.81
CA ALA A 95 -7.84 4.88 -8.09
C ALA A 95 -9.06 4.34 -8.83
N LEU A 96 -9.21 3.01 -8.94
CA LEU A 96 -10.38 2.38 -9.55
C LEU A 96 -11.69 2.68 -8.80
N ALA A 97 -11.66 2.78 -7.48
CA ALA A 97 -12.82 3.12 -6.68
C ALA A 97 -13.24 4.60 -6.83
N PHE A 98 -12.30 5.49 -7.15
CA PHE A 98 -12.53 6.93 -7.28
C PHE A 98 -12.79 7.37 -8.73
N SER A 99 -12.48 6.53 -9.71
CA SER A 99 -12.61 6.84 -11.13
C SER A 99 -14.02 6.60 -11.67
N GLU A 100 -14.46 7.48 -12.58
CA GLU A 100 -15.64 7.27 -13.43
C GLU A 100 -15.24 6.87 -14.86
N SER A 101 -14.01 7.20 -15.26
CA SER A 101 -13.42 6.91 -16.56
C SER A 101 -12.04 6.24 -16.43
N ARG A 102 -11.59 5.60 -17.51
CA ARG A 102 -10.23 5.02 -17.56
C ARG A 102 -9.13 6.09 -17.41
N ALA A 103 -9.35 7.29 -17.96
CA ALA A 103 -8.39 8.39 -17.85
C ALA A 103 -8.22 8.86 -16.40
N ASP A 104 -9.31 8.81 -15.62
CA ASP A 104 -9.28 9.20 -14.20
C ASP A 104 -8.39 8.28 -13.37
N VAL A 105 -8.22 7.01 -13.78
CA VAL A 105 -7.43 6.02 -13.00
C VAL A 105 -5.98 6.46 -12.93
N ALA A 106 -5.38 6.80 -14.08
CA ALA A 106 -4.01 7.31 -14.13
C ALA A 106 -3.88 8.64 -13.38
N LEU A 107 -4.87 9.54 -13.51
CA LEU A 107 -4.86 10.81 -12.81
C LEU A 107 -4.92 10.64 -11.28
N TRP A 108 -5.74 9.72 -10.78
CA TRP A 108 -5.81 9.40 -9.35
C TRP A 108 -4.51 8.78 -8.83
N LEU A 109 -3.92 7.85 -9.59
CA LEU A 109 -2.60 7.30 -9.26
C LEU A 109 -1.56 8.40 -9.19
N ASP A 110 -1.54 9.29 -10.18
CA ASP A 110 -0.57 10.39 -10.21
C ASP A 110 -0.74 11.28 -8.96
N ARG A 111 -1.97 11.67 -8.61
CA ARG A 111 -2.27 12.47 -7.41
C ARG A 111 -1.86 11.78 -6.10
N MET A 112 -2.03 10.45 -6.01
CA MET A 112 -1.72 9.71 -4.79
C MET A 112 -0.21 9.46 -4.61
N ARG A 113 0.52 9.31 -5.71
CA ARG A 113 1.94 8.90 -5.74
C ARG A 113 2.92 10.06 -5.80
N TYR A 114 2.52 11.21 -6.35
CA TYR A 114 3.42 12.32 -6.64
C TYR A 114 3.01 13.64 -6.01
N ILE A 115 4.02 14.43 -5.62
CA ILE A 115 3.83 15.84 -5.23
C ILE A 115 3.07 16.57 -6.35
N ASP A 116 1.94 17.19 -5.99
CA ASP A 116 1.00 17.88 -6.89
C ASP A 116 0.47 17.03 -8.06
N GLY A 117 0.57 15.70 -7.99
CA GLY A 117 0.22 14.82 -9.11
C GLY A 117 1.18 14.90 -10.30
N LYS A 118 2.39 15.46 -10.14
CA LYS A 118 3.37 15.61 -11.22
C LYS A 118 4.26 14.37 -11.30
N ARG A 119 3.92 13.42 -12.17
CA ARG A 119 4.69 12.19 -12.37
C ARG A 119 6.15 12.45 -12.72
N ALA A 120 7.04 12.19 -11.78
CA ALA A 120 8.49 12.21 -11.93
C ALA A 120 9.11 11.54 -10.69
N VAL A 121 10.26 10.87 -10.83
CA VAL A 121 10.97 10.26 -9.69
C VAL A 121 11.19 11.27 -8.57
N GLN A 122 11.59 12.50 -8.92
CA GLN A 122 11.83 13.59 -7.98
C GLN A 122 10.59 13.94 -7.17
N ASN A 123 9.39 13.69 -7.69
CA ASN A 123 8.13 14.02 -7.05
C ASN A 123 7.52 12.82 -6.32
N ARG A 124 8.08 11.61 -6.44
CA ARG A 124 7.48 10.39 -5.88
C ARG A 124 7.49 10.45 -4.35
N TYR A 125 6.35 10.13 -3.74
CA TYR A 125 6.27 9.95 -2.30
C TYR A 125 7.12 8.75 -1.88
N TYR A 126 8.05 9.00 -0.96
CA TYR A 126 9.01 7.97 -0.53
C TYR A 126 8.78 7.49 0.90
N THR A 127 8.38 8.39 1.80
CA THR A 127 8.12 8.03 3.20
C THR A 127 6.64 8.16 3.49
N MET A 128 6.03 7.12 4.04
CA MET A 128 4.59 7.15 4.35
C MET A 128 4.23 8.29 5.31
N ALA A 129 5.03 8.49 6.36
CA ALA A 129 4.68 9.37 7.47
C ALA A 129 4.97 10.86 7.22
N LEU A 130 5.81 11.22 6.23
CA LEU A 130 6.07 12.63 5.90
C LEU A 130 5.50 13.02 4.53
N HIS A 131 5.38 12.07 3.60
CA HIS A 131 4.89 12.32 2.25
C HIS A 131 3.51 11.70 2.03
N TRP A 132 3.44 10.37 1.92
CA TRP A 132 2.26 9.68 1.39
C TRP A 132 1.01 9.98 2.22
N ILE A 133 1.04 9.77 3.53
CA ILE A 133 -0.13 9.98 4.40
C ILE A 133 -0.55 11.46 4.39
N PRO A 134 0.32 12.44 4.73
CA PRO A 134 -0.09 13.85 4.69
C PRO A 134 -0.53 14.34 3.31
N GLY A 135 0.11 13.88 2.24
CA GLY A 135 -0.26 14.22 0.86
C GLY A 135 -1.64 13.71 0.50
N ASN A 136 -1.96 12.47 0.89
CA ASN A 136 -3.24 11.86 0.62
C ASN A 136 -4.37 12.30 1.56
N GLU A 137 -4.05 12.77 2.79
CA GLU A 137 -5.01 13.49 3.64
C GLU A 137 -5.49 14.80 2.98
N LYS A 138 -4.59 15.53 2.30
CA LYS A 138 -4.94 16.76 1.57
C LYS A 138 -5.87 16.50 0.36
N LEU A 139 -5.90 15.28 -0.15
CA LEU A 139 -6.84 14.88 -1.20
C LEU A 139 -8.26 14.61 -0.66
N GLY A 140 -8.46 14.71 0.66
CA GLY A 140 -9.77 14.68 1.32
C GLY A 140 -10.36 13.28 1.54
N TYR A 141 -9.78 12.23 0.92
CA TYR A 141 -10.30 10.87 1.05
C TYR A 141 -9.76 10.11 2.27
N LEU A 142 -8.67 10.57 2.89
CA LEU A 142 -8.00 9.88 3.98
C LEU A 142 -8.15 10.69 5.27
N LYS A 143 -8.79 10.10 6.30
CA LYS A 143 -9.01 10.78 7.59
C LYS A 143 -8.60 9.89 8.76
N HIS A 144 -7.66 10.35 9.58
CA HIS A 144 -7.19 9.60 10.75
C HIS A 144 -8.33 9.26 11.72
N GLU A 145 -8.41 7.99 12.12
CA GLU A 145 -9.37 7.49 13.10
C GLU A 145 -8.75 7.43 14.50
N THR A 146 -9.40 8.05 15.48
CA THR A 146 -8.88 8.11 16.85
C THR A 146 -9.55 7.08 17.73
N ILE A 147 -8.81 6.00 18.02
CA ILE A 147 -9.25 4.95 18.95
C ILE A 147 -8.43 5.11 20.24
N HIS A 148 -9.08 5.19 21.40
CA HIS A 148 -8.37 5.26 22.68
C HIS A 148 -8.23 3.88 23.36
N PRO A 149 -7.13 3.59 24.07
CA PRO A 149 -5.90 4.39 24.15
C PRO A 149 -5.06 4.25 22.87
N TYR A 150 -4.33 5.32 22.52
CA TYR A 150 -3.35 5.32 21.44
C TYR A 150 -1.96 5.73 21.97
N ALA A 151 -0.92 5.40 21.21
CA ALA A 151 0.45 5.84 21.43
C ALA A 151 0.94 6.66 20.24
N VAL A 152 2.05 7.38 20.42
CA VAL A 152 2.71 8.16 19.37
C VAL A 152 4.14 7.67 19.23
N ILE A 153 4.56 7.45 17.99
CA ILE A 153 5.97 7.23 17.64
C ILE A 153 6.42 8.33 16.69
N SER A 154 7.63 8.83 16.91
CA SER A 154 8.26 9.84 16.04
C SER A 154 9.57 9.34 15.44
N ARG A 155 10.10 9.97 14.39
CA ARG A 155 11.47 9.75 13.90
C ARG A 155 11.94 10.97 13.11
N PRO A 156 13.10 11.57 13.44
CA PRO A 156 13.72 12.54 12.56
C PRO A 156 14.20 11.84 11.29
N VAL A 157 13.78 12.37 10.14
CA VAL A 157 14.16 11.94 8.80
C VAL A 157 14.75 13.14 8.08
N PHE A 158 15.91 12.97 7.47
CA PHE A 158 16.57 14.00 6.68
C PHE A 158 17.36 13.31 5.55
N PRO A 159 17.46 13.92 4.35
CA PRO A 159 18.04 13.25 3.17
C PRO A 159 19.49 12.78 3.38
N LYS A 160 20.29 13.59 4.08
CA LYS A 160 21.71 13.30 4.41
C LYS A 160 21.89 12.47 5.69
N GLY A 161 20.85 11.74 6.11
CA GLY A 161 20.90 10.89 7.28
C GLY A 161 21.78 9.66 7.12
N ARG A 162 22.12 9.04 8.26
CA ARG A 162 22.85 7.75 8.29
C ARG A 162 21.89 6.61 7.95
N TRP A 163 21.46 6.56 6.69
CA TRP A 163 20.57 5.53 6.16
C TRP A 163 21.34 4.41 5.47
N TRP A 164 20.71 3.23 5.35
CA TRP A 164 21.21 2.17 4.48
C TRP A 164 21.33 2.67 3.04
N GLN A 165 22.22 2.04 2.27
CA GLN A 165 22.59 2.50 0.94
C GLN A 165 21.39 2.72 0.02
N VAL A 166 20.47 1.76 -0.04
CA VAL A 166 19.23 1.86 -0.84
C VAL A 166 18.42 3.13 -0.53
N HIS A 167 18.38 3.54 0.74
CA HIS A 167 17.65 4.76 1.13
C HIS A 167 18.42 6.01 0.75
N ARG A 168 19.76 6.01 0.85
CA ARG A 168 20.59 7.15 0.44
C ARG A 168 20.47 7.40 -1.07
N GLU A 169 20.49 6.34 -1.87
CA GLU A 169 20.30 6.41 -3.32
C GLU A 169 18.91 6.96 -3.66
N ARG A 170 17.86 6.44 -3.01
CA ARG A 170 16.49 6.95 -3.19
C ARG A 170 16.38 8.43 -2.79
N PHE A 171 16.90 8.83 -1.62
CA PHE A 171 16.92 10.25 -1.22
C PHE A 171 17.68 11.14 -2.24
N SER A 172 18.78 10.64 -2.82
CA SER A 172 19.52 11.37 -3.85
C SER A 172 18.69 11.56 -5.12
N MET A 173 17.91 10.57 -5.54
CA MET A 173 17.06 10.67 -6.72
C MET A 173 15.89 11.65 -6.53
N LEU A 174 15.41 11.82 -5.29
CA LEU A 174 14.34 12.78 -4.97
C LEU A 174 14.82 14.24 -5.03
N GLY A 175 16.13 14.48 -4.89
CA GLY A 175 16.69 15.84 -4.91
C GLY A 175 16.10 16.73 -3.82
N ASP A 176 15.73 17.95 -4.19
CA ASP A 176 15.19 18.97 -3.26
C ASP A 176 13.83 18.59 -2.66
N ASN A 177 13.10 17.68 -3.31
CA ASN A 177 11.82 17.16 -2.84
C ASN A 177 11.97 16.01 -1.84
N ALA A 178 13.19 15.60 -1.49
CA ALA A 178 13.43 14.53 -0.54
C ALA A 178 12.79 14.83 0.84
N PRO A 179 12.08 13.87 1.47
CA PRO A 179 11.40 14.12 2.74
C PRO A 179 12.38 14.51 3.84
N SER A 180 12.07 15.62 4.53
CA SER A 180 12.85 16.12 5.66
C SER A 180 11.91 16.62 6.77
N GLY A 181 12.15 16.20 8.01
CA GLY A 181 11.35 16.60 9.15
C GLY A 181 11.24 15.52 10.22
N ASN A 182 10.31 15.70 11.15
CA ASN A 182 10.04 14.72 12.19
C ASN A 182 8.78 13.92 11.82
N ALA A 183 8.96 12.72 11.27
CA ALA A 183 7.88 11.80 11.00
C ALA A 183 7.17 11.46 12.31
N GLN A 184 5.85 11.60 12.39
CA GLN A 184 5.08 11.26 13.59
C GLN A 184 3.83 10.49 13.21
N ILE A 185 3.56 9.39 13.91
CA ILE A 185 2.39 8.55 13.68
C ILE A 185 1.74 8.22 15.02
N ARG A 186 0.42 8.45 15.11
CA ARG A 186 -0.44 7.88 16.15
C ARG A 186 -0.81 6.46 15.77
N TYR A 187 -0.80 5.55 16.73
CA TYR A 187 -1.16 4.16 16.51
C TYR A 187 -1.81 3.53 17.73
N ASN A 188 -2.61 2.50 17.48
CA ASN A 188 -3.16 1.62 18.51
C ASN A 188 -2.34 0.35 18.60
N SER A 189 -2.06 -0.11 19.82
CA SER A 189 -1.39 -1.39 20.01
C SER A 189 -2.22 -2.54 19.43
N LEU A 190 -1.55 -3.64 19.09
CA LEU A 190 -2.26 -4.84 18.58
C LEU A 190 -3.35 -5.33 19.54
N GLN A 191 -3.13 -5.22 20.86
CA GLN A 191 -4.13 -5.61 21.86
C GLN A 191 -5.36 -4.70 21.82
N VAL A 192 -5.18 -3.37 21.78
CA VAL A 192 -6.29 -2.42 21.68
C VAL A 192 -7.13 -2.69 20.44
N LEU A 193 -6.48 -2.97 19.29
CA LEU A 193 -7.17 -3.28 18.04
C LEU A 193 -7.93 -4.62 18.09
N ILE A 194 -7.41 -5.63 18.80
CA ILE A 194 -8.11 -6.91 19.00
C ILE A 194 -9.38 -6.67 19.84
N ASP A 195 -9.26 -5.93 20.95
CA ASP A 195 -10.38 -5.69 21.87
C ASP A 195 -11.45 -4.79 21.25
N LYS A 196 -11.05 -3.89 20.35
CA LYS A 196 -11.91 -2.90 19.71
C LYS A 196 -12.23 -3.20 18.25
N GLU A 197 -11.93 -4.40 17.75
CA GLU A 197 -12.07 -4.79 16.35
C GLU A 197 -13.44 -4.42 15.76
N LYS A 198 -14.52 -4.69 16.50
CA LYS A 198 -15.90 -4.40 16.07
C LYS A 198 -16.22 -2.90 15.91
N SER A 199 -15.44 -2.03 16.57
CA SER A 199 -15.62 -0.57 16.50
C SER A 199 -14.76 0.09 15.44
N ILE A 200 -13.88 -0.66 14.76
CA ILE A 200 -13.06 -0.12 13.68
C ILE A 200 -13.98 0.18 12.49
N PRO A 201 -14.02 1.43 12.00
CA PRO A 201 -14.89 1.80 10.89
C PRO A 201 -14.46 1.10 9.59
N THR A 202 -15.42 0.85 8.71
CA THR A 202 -15.18 0.27 7.38
C THR A 202 -15.89 1.10 6.31
N PRO A 203 -15.28 1.37 5.15
CA PRO A 203 -13.92 0.99 4.78
C PRO A 203 -12.85 1.86 5.50
N SER A 204 -11.75 1.24 5.90
CA SER A 204 -10.58 1.95 6.42
C SER A 204 -9.31 1.47 5.76
N LEU A 205 -8.31 2.34 5.70
CA LEU A 205 -6.94 2.01 5.39
C LEU A 205 -6.15 1.88 6.70
N ALA A 206 -5.41 0.78 6.87
CA ALA A 206 -4.60 0.55 8.05
C ALA A 206 -3.12 0.49 7.67
N PHE A 207 -2.31 1.20 8.43
CA PHE A 207 -0.85 1.24 8.29
C PHE A 207 -0.21 0.53 9.47
N LEU A 208 0.54 -0.54 9.22
CA LEU A 208 1.30 -1.23 10.27
C LEU A 208 2.47 -0.35 10.69
N VAL A 209 2.55 -0.10 11.99
CA VAL A 209 3.57 0.75 12.60
C VAL A 209 4.63 -0.15 13.23
N GLY A 210 5.87 -0.03 12.76
CA GLY A 210 7.01 -0.80 13.25
C GLY A 210 7.92 0.02 14.15
N ALA A 211 8.58 -0.64 15.10
CA ALA A 211 9.60 -0.03 15.96
C ALA A 211 10.73 0.62 15.14
N ARG A 212 11.38 1.64 15.70
CA ARG A 212 12.50 2.31 15.03
C ARG A 212 13.62 1.30 14.76
N GLN A 213 14.19 1.35 13.55
CA GLN A 213 15.37 0.59 13.20
C GLN A 213 16.47 1.54 12.73
N THR A 214 17.70 1.37 13.23
CA THR A 214 18.85 2.15 12.78
C THR A 214 19.06 1.94 11.29
N GLY A 215 19.28 3.02 10.53
CA GLY A 215 19.48 2.96 9.08
C GLY A 215 18.21 2.93 8.22
N ASN A 216 17.03 2.68 8.78
CA ASN A 216 15.75 2.65 8.05
C ASN A 216 14.87 3.88 8.37
N PRO A 217 14.55 4.78 7.41
CA PRO A 217 13.81 6.01 7.67
C PRO A 217 12.32 5.80 7.97
N PHE A 218 11.76 4.62 7.71
CA PHE A 218 10.31 4.41 7.74
C PHE A 218 9.79 4.05 9.13
N LEU A 219 8.63 4.60 9.51
CA LEU A 219 7.84 4.17 10.68
C LEU A 219 6.74 3.16 10.29
N ILE A 220 6.20 3.31 9.08
CA ILE A 220 5.22 2.39 8.51
C ILE A 220 5.97 1.24 7.83
N THR A 221 5.53 0.02 8.07
CA THR A 221 6.14 -1.18 7.51
C THR A 221 5.27 -1.90 6.50
N HIS A 222 3.97 -1.63 6.46
CA HIS A 222 3.00 -2.33 5.63
C HIS A 222 1.66 -1.57 5.63
N MET A 223 0.79 -1.83 4.65
CA MET A 223 -0.57 -1.29 4.61
C MET A 223 -1.58 -2.25 3.97
N GLY A 224 -2.86 -1.96 4.18
CA GLY A 224 -3.96 -2.72 3.57
C GLY A 224 -5.33 -2.22 4.04
N PHE A 225 -6.37 -2.76 3.43
CA PHE A 225 -7.76 -2.37 3.70
C PHE A 225 -8.35 -3.14 4.88
N ILE A 226 -9.09 -2.45 5.74
CA ILE A 226 -10.03 -3.05 6.68
C ILE A 226 -11.44 -2.91 6.09
N LEU A 227 -12.07 -4.04 5.83
CA LEU A 227 -13.37 -4.15 5.15
C LEU A 227 -14.30 -5.11 5.90
N LYS A 228 -15.57 -5.11 5.51
CA LYS A 228 -16.49 -6.21 5.80
C LYS A 228 -16.53 -7.16 4.60
N ASN A 229 -16.41 -8.45 4.84
CA ASN A 229 -16.71 -9.46 3.82
C ASN A 229 -18.22 -9.68 3.69
N GLU A 230 -18.63 -10.54 2.77
CA GLU A 230 -20.05 -10.82 2.49
C GLU A 230 -20.78 -11.45 3.69
N ALA A 231 -20.05 -12.17 4.55
CA ALA A 231 -20.57 -12.71 5.80
C ALA A 231 -20.60 -11.69 6.97
N GLY A 232 -20.27 -10.42 6.72
CA GLY A 232 -20.26 -9.36 7.72
C GLY A 232 -19.06 -9.38 8.69
N LYS A 233 -18.06 -10.25 8.45
CA LYS A 233 -16.84 -10.31 9.27
C LYS A 233 -15.86 -9.21 8.87
N THR A 234 -15.14 -8.67 9.85
CA THR A 234 -14.07 -7.70 9.60
C THR A 234 -12.84 -8.42 9.07
N ILE A 235 -12.36 -8.00 7.91
CA ILE A 235 -11.18 -8.58 7.26
C ILE A 235 -10.08 -7.53 7.10
N PHE A 236 -8.85 -8.00 7.03
CA PHE A 236 -7.71 -7.24 6.53
C PHE A 236 -7.31 -7.81 5.16
N ARG A 237 -7.40 -7.00 4.11
CA ARG A 237 -7.06 -7.37 2.74
C ARG A 237 -5.85 -6.57 2.25
N HIS A 238 -4.81 -7.26 1.83
CA HIS A 238 -3.52 -6.64 1.48
C HIS A 238 -2.70 -7.52 0.53
N ALA A 239 -1.78 -6.90 -0.23
CA ALA A 239 -0.66 -7.64 -0.82
C ALA A 239 0.30 -8.05 0.29
N SER A 240 0.50 -9.35 0.49
CA SER A 240 1.33 -9.90 1.57
C SER A 240 2.72 -10.22 1.05
N ARG A 241 3.75 -9.79 1.79
CA ARG A 241 5.15 -10.17 1.52
C ARG A 241 5.61 -11.38 2.34
N THR A 242 4.71 -11.99 3.11
CA THR A 242 5.08 -13.05 4.06
C THR A 242 5.53 -14.28 3.27
N PRO A 243 6.72 -14.87 3.55
CA PRO A 243 7.17 -16.08 2.86
C PRO A 243 6.12 -17.19 2.91
N GLY A 244 5.86 -17.84 1.77
CA GLY A 244 4.80 -18.84 1.60
C GLY A 244 3.38 -18.26 1.39
N ARG A 245 3.22 -16.94 1.48
CA ARG A 245 1.96 -16.22 1.30
C ARG A 245 2.13 -14.96 0.44
N GLN A 246 3.08 -14.97 -0.49
CA GLN A 246 3.47 -13.80 -1.30
C GLN A 246 2.45 -13.46 -2.38
N ARG A 247 1.28 -12.97 -1.97
CA ARG A 247 0.15 -12.60 -2.84
C ARG A 247 -0.80 -11.63 -2.15
N VAL A 248 -1.72 -11.04 -2.91
CA VAL A 248 -2.89 -10.38 -2.37
C VAL A 248 -3.76 -11.42 -1.67
N GLU A 249 -3.95 -11.21 -0.38
CA GLU A 249 -4.71 -12.13 0.46
C GLU A 249 -5.67 -11.35 1.36
N GLU A 250 -6.64 -12.08 1.90
CA GLU A 250 -7.52 -11.61 2.95
C GLU A 250 -7.50 -12.56 4.15
N ARG A 251 -7.68 -11.97 5.33
CA ARG A 251 -7.75 -12.69 6.59
C ARG A 251 -8.73 -12.00 7.51
N GLU A 252 -9.33 -12.75 8.42
CA GLU A 252 -10.10 -12.15 9.52
C GLU A 252 -9.17 -11.25 10.34
N LEU A 253 -9.59 -10.00 10.59
CA LEU A 253 -8.75 -9.00 11.25
C LEU A 253 -8.26 -9.46 12.64
N PRO A 254 -9.08 -10.07 13.51
CA PRO A 254 -8.59 -10.58 14.81
C PRO A 254 -7.48 -11.62 14.68
N GLU A 255 -7.60 -12.52 13.71
CA GLU A 255 -6.60 -13.54 13.45
C GLU A 255 -5.31 -12.91 12.90
N TYR A 256 -5.44 -11.92 12.01
CA TYR A 256 -4.32 -11.13 11.51
C TYR A 256 -3.53 -10.48 12.64
N LEU A 257 -4.21 -9.74 13.51
CA LEU A 257 -3.61 -9.04 14.64
C LEU A 257 -2.94 -10.00 15.63
N ARG A 258 -3.58 -11.13 15.96
CA ARG A 258 -2.99 -12.16 16.83
C ARG A 258 -1.71 -12.76 16.24
N ASN A 259 -1.70 -13.01 14.92
CA ASN A 259 -0.51 -13.54 14.25
C ASN A 259 0.62 -12.53 14.17
N LEU A 260 0.33 -11.23 13.97
CA LEU A 260 1.37 -10.20 14.07
C LEU A 260 2.04 -10.21 15.44
N ARG A 261 1.23 -10.26 16.51
CA ARG A 261 1.73 -10.32 17.90
C ARG A 261 2.56 -11.59 18.15
N ARG A 262 2.18 -12.73 17.57
CA ARG A 262 2.90 -13.99 17.75
C ARG A 262 4.22 -14.04 16.98
N PHE A 263 4.26 -13.56 15.73
CA PHE A 263 5.39 -13.83 14.82
C PHE A 263 6.39 -12.68 14.72
N PHE A 264 5.95 -11.43 14.78
CA PHE A 264 6.85 -10.27 14.65
C PHE A 264 7.36 -9.76 15.99
N ASN A 265 6.72 -10.18 17.08
CA ASN A 265 7.06 -9.77 18.44
C ASN A 265 7.58 -10.96 19.27
N ASN A 266 8.01 -12.05 18.61
CA ASN A 266 8.64 -13.19 19.26
C ASN A 266 10.12 -12.88 19.55
N PRO A 267 10.57 -12.88 20.82
CA PRO A 267 11.97 -12.67 21.17
C PRO A 267 12.94 -13.65 20.51
N ALA A 268 12.47 -14.86 20.16
CA ALA A 268 13.28 -15.91 19.54
C ALA A 268 13.49 -15.73 18.02
N ASN A 269 12.76 -14.81 17.35
CA ASN A 269 12.95 -14.51 15.94
C ASN A 269 12.89 -12.99 15.73
N PRO A 270 14.03 -12.28 15.85
CA PRO A 270 14.07 -10.83 15.87
C PRO A 270 13.81 -10.26 14.48
N ARG A 271 12.54 -10.22 14.08
CA ARG A 271 12.06 -9.35 13.01
C ARG A 271 11.87 -7.94 13.57
N ARG A 272 11.71 -6.96 12.68
CA ARG A 272 11.30 -5.62 13.11
C ARG A 272 9.99 -5.71 13.89
N TYR A 273 10.04 -5.35 15.17
CA TYR A 273 8.90 -5.41 16.08
C TYR A 273 7.73 -4.55 15.55
N VAL A 274 6.53 -5.13 15.51
CA VAL A 274 5.31 -4.42 15.09
C VAL A 274 4.64 -3.87 16.35
N LEU A 275 4.55 -2.54 16.42
CA LEU A 275 3.97 -1.84 17.56
C LEU A 275 2.44 -1.86 17.52
N GLY A 276 1.85 -1.80 16.32
CA GLY A 276 0.41 -1.71 16.15
C GLY A 276 0.01 -1.24 14.77
N MET A 277 -1.16 -0.59 14.66
CA MET A 277 -1.61 0.04 13.42
C MET A 277 -2.11 1.47 13.65
N SER A 278 -1.91 2.31 12.64
CA SER A 278 -2.61 3.59 12.50
C SER A 278 -3.78 3.38 11.54
N ILE A 279 -4.97 3.81 11.93
CA ILE A 279 -6.22 3.56 11.19
C ILE A 279 -6.72 4.87 10.59
N TYR A 280 -7.09 4.85 9.32
CA TYR A 280 -7.67 6.00 8.62
C TYR A 280 -8.96 5.57 7.95
N ARG A 281 -10.04 6.30 8.21
CA ARG A 281 -11.28 6.15 7.45
C ARG A 281 -11.07 6.61 6.02
N LEU A 282 -11.65 5.85 5.09
CA LEU A 282 -11.75 6.25 3.71
C LEU A 282 -13.06 7.03 3.51
N MET A 283 -12.95 8.20 2.90
CA MET A 283 -14.03 9.11 2.54
C MET A 283 -14.12 9.19 1.02
N ASP A 284 -15.30 9.47 0.46
CA ASP A 284 -15.40 9.76 -0.96
C ASP A 284 -14.58 11.03 -1.27
N PRO A 285 -13.63 10.98 -2.23
CA PRO A 285 -12.97 12.19 -2.67
C PRO A 285 -13.95 13.07 -3.45
N GLY A 286 -13.71 14.39 -3.44
CA GLY A 286 -14.28 15.27 -4.46
C GLY A 286 -13.84 14.85 -5.87
N LYS A 287 -14.41 15.47 -6.91
CA LYS A 287 -14.04 15.13 -8.30
C LYS A 287 -12.55 15.41 -8.58
N PRO A 288 -11.93 14.66 -9.50
CA PRO A 288 -10.60 15.02 -9.99
C PRO A 288 -10.58 16.45 -10.54
N GLY A 289 -9.78 17.34 -9.95
CA GLY A 289 -9.68 18.75 -10.35
C GLY A 289 -10.50 19.75 -9.53
N GLU A 290 -11.35 19.29 -8.60
CA GLU A 290 -11.89 20.16 -7.56
C GLU A 290 -10.90 20.17 -6.38
N GLU A 291 -10.43 21.35 -5.98
CA GLU A 291 -9.66 21.50 -4.74
C GLU A 291 -10.54 21.06 -3.55
N ALA A 292 -9.95 20.33 -2.62
CA ALA A 292 -10.62 20.00 -1.36
C ALA A 292 -10.96 21.33 -0.65
N ARG A 293 -12.26 21.57 -0.41
CA ARG A 293 -12.73 22.74 0.34
C ARG A 293 -12.29 22.69 1.81
#